data_AF-A0A397DQC3-F1
#
_entry.id   AF-A0A397DQC3-F1
#
_cell.length_a   1.000
_cell.length_b   1.000
_cell.length_c   1.000
_cell.angle_alpha   90.00
_cell.angle_beta   90.00
_cell.angle_gamma   90.00
#
_symmetry.space_group_name_H-M   'P 1'
#
loop_
_entity.id
_entity.type
_entity.pdbx_description
1 polymer ?
#
loop_
_entity_poly.entity_id
_entity_poly.type
_entity_poly.pdbx_seq_one_letter_code
_entity_poly.pdbx_strand_id
1 'polypeptide(L)'
;MSVYQVATELGVARRTLRNWVTKRAQILAYRGNKKRMKLTPGGRPEVFPDPPGLLEFIHGLRDSERALTTIHMVTWVKRNQREWLVSYLVDKKPGCGYNSLLLLLQRFCKRHGISRQRPGMSKRSQGDLEDTHDIFAAEFHREYRAHGAESVYNVDETGIYYDMPPNYIWAVRGGSSKISSGEKLSMRMTADLTAKADGSKLPILFIMKGTPGGRIETSEFPTYQYPLKCL
;
A
#
# COMPACT_ATOMS: atom_id res chain seq x y z
N MET A 1 6.64 17.66 46.35
CA MET A 1 6.84 18.91 45.59
C MET A 1 5.48 19.52 45.27
N SER A 2 5.27 20.81 45.53
CA SER A 2 3.98 21.46 45.24
C SER A 2 3.83 21.76 43.74
N VAL A 3 2.60 21.85 43.24
CA VAL A 3 2.32 22.24 41.83
C VAL A 3 2.95 23.60 41.48
N TYR A 4 3.14 24.47 42.47
CA TYR A 4 3.80 25.75 42.33
C TYR A 4 5.31 25.59 42.04
N GLN A 5 6.01 24.78 42.85
CA GLN A 5 7.44 24.54 42.67
C GLN A 5 7.74 23.92 41.30
N VAL A 6 6.95 22.91 40.92
CA VAL A 6 7.08 22.22 39.63
C VAL A 6 6.77 23.15 38.45
N ALA A 7 5.82 24.07 38.58
CA ALA A 7 5.49 25.04 37.53
C ALA A 7 6.63 26.03 37.26
N THR A 8 7.27 26.49 38.34
CA THR A 8 8.40 27.43 38.26
C THR A 8 9.63 26.76 37.66
N GLU A 9 9.97 25.54 38.09
CA GLU A 9 11.11 24.78 37.56
C GLU A 9 10.95 24.44 36.07
N LEU A 10 9.75 24.08 35.64
CA LEU A 10 9.48 23.70 34.25
C LEU A 10 9.20 24.89 33.32
N GLY A 11 9.05 26.11 33.85
CA GLY A 11 8.67 27.28 33.06
C GLY A 11 7.27 27.18 32.44
N VAL A 12 6.36 26.41 33.05
CA VAL A 12 5.01 26.15 32.53
C VAL A 12 3.96 26.79 33.42
N ALA A 13 2.95 27.43 32.81
CA ALA A 13 1.85 28.03 33.56
C ALA A 13 1.16 27.03 34.51
N ARG A 14 0.91 27.44 35.75
CA ARG A 14 0.26 26.60 36.80
C ARG A 14 -1.05 25.96 36.33
N ARG A 15 -1.83 26.67 35.51
CA ARG A 15 -3.09 26.18 34.92
C ARG A 15 -2.86 24.95 34.03
N THR A 16 -1.76 24.92 33.28
CA THR A 16 -1.40 23.81 32.39
C THR A 16 -1.04 22.57 33.20
N LEU A 17 -0.23 22.71 34.26
CA LEU A 17 0.09 21.60 35.17
C LEU A 17 -1.14 21.04 35.88
N ARG A 18 -2.03 21.91 36.37
CA ARG A 18 -3.32 21.47 36.94
C ARG A 18 -4.14 20.68 35.91
N ASN A 19 -4.24 21.17 34.67
CA ASN A 19 -4.93 20.45 33.60
C ASN A 19 -4.30 19.08 33.30
N TRP A 20 -2.98 18.96 33.34
CA TRP A 20 -2.28 17.68 33.15
C TRP A 20 -2.58 16.71 34.29
N VAL A 21 -2.58 17.19 35.54
CA VAL A 21 -2.96 16.39 36.70
C VAL A 21 -4.41 15.90 36.58
N THR A 22 -5.34 16.80 36.23
CA THR A 22 -6.77 16.45 36.02
C THR A 22 -6.95 15.43 34.89
N LYS A 23 -6.17 15.53 33.81
CA LYS A 23 -6.26 14.61 32.65
C LYS A 23 -5.26 13.45 32.70
N ARG A 24 -4.58 13.23 33.83
CA ARG A 24 -3.45 12.28 33.96
C ARG A 24 -3.78 10.89 33.40
N ALA A 25 -4.92 10.33 33.79
CA ALA A 25 -5.33 9.00 33.34
C ALA A 25 -5.49 8.93 31.81
N GLN A 26 -6.11 9.95 31.20
CA GLN A 26 -6.31 10.01 29.75
C GLN A 26 -5.00 10.21 28.98
N ILE A 27 -4.07 11.00 29.53
CA ILE A 27 -2.74 11.21 28.94
C ILE A 27 -1.94 9.90 28.95
N LEU A 28 -1.93 9.19 30.09
CA LEU A 28 -1.19 7.94 30.24
C LEU A 28 -1.81 6.78 29.42
N ALA A 29 -3.13 6.78 29.23
CA ALA A 29 -3.83 5.78 28.41
C ALA A 29 -3.78 6.06 26.90
N TYR A 30 -3.21 7.19 26.45
CA TYR A 30 -3.24 7.58 25.04
C TYR A 30 -2.30 6.72 24.17
N ARG A 31 -2.87 5.92 23.27
CA ARG A 31 -2.12 5.10 22.28
C ARG A 31 -2.01 5.72 20.87
N GLY A 32 -2.44 6.97 20.70
CA GLY A 32 -2.41 7.64 19.39
C GLY A 32 -1.06 8.27 19.04
N ASN A 33 -1.03 9.05 17.96
CA ASN A 33 0.18 9.73 17.50
C ASN A 33 0.67 10.78 18.51
N LYS A 34 1.84 10.52 19.11
CA LYS A 34 2.48 11.36 20.13
C LYS A 34 2.97 12.72 19.63
N LYS A 35 3.03 12.95 18.31
CA LYS A 35 3.35 14.27 17.71
C LYS A 35 2.16 15.26 17.78
N ARG A 36 0.97 14.80 18.20
CA ARG A 36 -0.24 15.62 18.21
C ARG A 36 -0.39 16.35 19.55
N MET A 37 -0.54 17.67 19.51
CA MET A 37 -0.62 18.51 20.72
C MET A 37 -1.93 18.39 21.52
N LYS A 38 -2.93 17.64 21.04
CA LYS A 38 -4.24 17.47 21.69
C LYS A 38 -4.60 15.98 21.78
N LEU A 39 -5.09 15.56 22.95
CA LEU A 39 -5.62 14.21 23.20
C LEU A 39 -6.76 13.85 22.25
N THR A 40 -7.61 14.83 21.96
CA THR A 40 -8.67 14.75 20.96
C THR A 40 -8.32 15.66 19.79
N PRO A 41 -8.44 15.20 18.53
CA PRO A 41 -8.42 16.08 17.37
C PRO A 41 -9.20 17.37 17.62
N GLY A 42 -8.58 18.53 17.42
CA GLY A 42 -9.34 19.78 17.34
C GLY A 42 -10.11 19.83 16.02
N GLY A 43 -11.39 20.19 16.08
CA GLY A 43 -12.28 20.37 14.93
C GLY A 43 -13.65 19.77 15.20
N ARG A 44 -14.72 20.47 14.82
CA ARG A 44 -16.07 19.90 14.82
C ARG A 44 -16.09 18.83 13.72
N PRO A 45 -16.29 17.54 14.02
CA PRO A 45 -16.56 16.58 12.96
C PRO A 45 -17.84 17.03 12.28
N GLU A 46 -17.82 17.26 10.97
CA GLU A 46 -19.08 17.23 10.22
C GLU A 46 -19.64 15.81 10.39
N VAL A 47 -20.74 15.72 11.12
CA VAL A 47 -21.40 14.46 11.46
C VAL A 47 -22.23 14.05 10.26
N PHE A 48 -21.88 12.90 9.70
CA PHE A 48 -22.67 12.25 8.66
C PHE A 48 -23.87 11.55 9.32
N PRO A 49 -25.08 11.56 8.72
CA PRO A 49 -26.32 11.16 9.39
C PRO A 49 -26.39 9.65 9.66
N ASP A 50 -25.80 8.84 8.77
CA ASP A 50 -25.83 7.37 8.88
C ASP A 50 -24.46 6.76 8.51
N PRO A 51 -23.46 6.83 9.41
CA PRO A 51 -22.17 6.20 9.20
C PRO A 51 -22.24 4.68 8.96
N PRO A 52 -23.01 3.88 9.74
CA PRO A 52 -23.11 2.45 9.51
C PRO A 52 -23.65 2.08 8.12
N GLY A 53 -24.74 2.69 7.68
CA GLY A 53 -25.33 2.37 6.38
C GLY A 53 -24.42 2.70 5.19
N LEU A 54 -23.66 3.80 5.28
CA LEU A 54 -22.66 4.12 4.24
C LEU A 54 -21.50 3.12 4.25
N LEU A 55 -21.08 2.64 5.42
CA LEU A 55 -20.03 1.62 5.52
C LEU A 55 -20.50 0.28 4.96
N GLU A 56 -21.70 -0.19 5.31
CA GLU A 56 -22.27 -1.42 4.77
C GLU A 56 -22.35 -1.38 3.24
N PHE A 57 -22.80 -0.26 2.67
CA PHE A 57 -22.80 -0.06 1.22
C PHE A 57 -21.40 -0.12 0.60
N ILE A 58 -20.42 0.51 1.26
CA ILE A 58 -19.02 0.51 0.80
C ILE A 58 -18.46 -0.92 0.84
N HIS A 59 -18.64 -1.63 1.95
CA HIS A 59 -18.14 -3.00 2.13
C HIS A 59 -18.80 -3.94 1.14
N GLY A 60 -20.13 -3.92 1.00
CA GLY A 60 -20.82 -4.79 0.03
C GLY A 60 -20.35 -4.60 -1.42
N LEU A 61 -20.05 -3.37 -1.85
CA LEU A 61 -19.44 -3.14 -3.16
C LEU A 61 -18.02 -3.71 -3.26
N ARG A 62 -17.22 -3.61 -2.21
CA ARG A 62 -15.83 -4.07 -2.21
C ARG A 62 -15.71 -5.59 -2.07
N ASP A 63 -16.57 -6.21 -1.28
CA ASP A 63 -16.67 -7.67 -1.11
C ASP A 63 -17.15 -8.33 -2.41
N SER A 64 -17.96 -7.62 -3.20
CA SER A 64 -18.34 -8.02 -4.57
C SER A 64 -17.28 -7.64 -5.63
N GLU A 65 -16.10 -7.18 -5.21
CA GLU A 65 -14.98 -6.73 -6.06
C GLU A 65 -15.32 -5.58 -7.04
N ARG A 66 -16.37 -4.81 -6.77
CA ARG A 66 -16.82 -3.73 -7.64
C ARG A 66 -16.08 -2.43 -7.36
N ALA A 67 -15.93 -1.62 -8.42
CA ALA A 67 -15.33 -0.30 -8.30
C ALA A 67 -16.15 0.59 -7.34
N LEU A 68 -15.49 1.18 -6.35
CA LEU A 68 -16.05 2.19 -5.47
C LEU A 68 -15.51 3.57 -5.85
N THR A 69 -16.39 4.51 -6.14
CA THR A 69 -16.03 5.89 -6.46
C THR A 69 -16.78 6.85 -5.55
N THR A 70 -16.33 8.10 -5.49
CA THR A 70 -17.08 9.15 -4.76
C THR A 70 -18.48 9.34 -5.32
N ILE A 71 -18.70 9.07 -6.62
CA ILE A 71 -20.02 9.14 -7.25
C ILE A 71 -20.95 8.07 -6.66
N HIS A 72 -20.49 6.83 -6.45
CA HIS A 72 -21.28 5.78 -5.81
C HIS A 72 -21.76 6.20 -4.42
N MET A 73 -20.86 6.78 -3.62
CA MET A 73 -21.21 7.32 -2.30
C MET A 73 -22.21 8.48 -2.39
N VAL A 74 -22.03 9.42 -3.32
CA VAL A 74 -22.98 10.53 -3.53
C VAL A 74 -24.36 10.01 -3.94
N THR A 75 -24.43 9.00 -4.82
CA THR A 75 -25.69 8.37 -5.22
C THR A 75 -26.38 7.70 -4.03
N TRP A 76 -25.61 7.00 -3.19
CA TRP A 76 -26.14 6.43 -1.95
C TRP A 76 -26.70 7.50 -1.01
N VAL A 77 -25.99 8.62 -0.82
CA VAL A 77 -26.47 9.77 -0.02
C VAL A 77 -27.78 10.33 -0.61
N LYS A 78 -27.84 10.54 -1.92
CA LYS A 78 -29.03 11.06 -2.60
C LYS A 78 -30.25 10.16 -2.41
N ARG A 79 -30.04 8.83 -2.38
CA ARG A 79 -31.10 7.83 -2.27
C ARG A 79 -31.58 7.64 -0.82
N ASN A 80 -30.65 7.60 0.13
CA ASN A 80 -30.95 7.19 1.51
C ASN A 80 -30.98 8.35 2.51
N GLN A 81 -30.36 9.49 2.18
CA GLN A 81 -30.15 10.62 3.10
C GLN A 81 -30.53 11.96 2.45
N ARG A 82 -31.62 11.97 1.66
CA ARG A 82 -32.02 13.12 0.83
C ARG A 82 -32.34 14.37 1.64
N GLU A 83 -33.14 14.24 2.70
CA GLU A 83 -33.54 15.38 3.56
C GLU A 83 -32.31 16.02 4.21
N TRP A 84 -31.43 15.18 4.75
CA TRP A 84 -30.15 15.63 5.30
C TRP A 84 -29.29 16.30 4.23
N LEU A 85 -29.21 15.74 3.02
CA LEU A 85 -28.44 16.34 1.92
C LEU A 85 -28.96 17.73 1.55
N VAL A 86 -30.28 17.93 1.49
CA VAL A 86 -30.88 19.23 1.20
C VAL A 86 -30.53 20.23 2.31
N SER A 87 -30.73 19.86 3.58
CA SER A 87 -30.37 20.70 4.73
C SER A 87 -28.87 21.03 4.75
N TYR A 88 -28.02 20.03 4.49
CA TYR A 88 -26.56 20.19 4.46
C TYR A 88 -26.10 21.20 3.42
N LEU A 89 -26.77 21.27 2.26
CA LEU A 89 -26.38 22.17 1.17
C LEU A 89 -26.84 23.61 1.37
N VAL A 90 -27.92 23.84 2.13
CA VAL A 90 -28.46 25.19 2.42
C VAL A 90 -27.43 26.06 3.15
N ASP A 91 -26.69 25.49 4.09
CA ASP A 91 -25.69 26.21 4.89
C ASP A 91 -24.38 26.46 4.14
N LYS A 92 -24.23 25.96 2.91
CA LYS A 92 -22.98 26.08 2.15
C LYS A 92 -23.00 27.31 1.27
N LYS A 93 -21.81 27.90 1.10
CA LYS A 93 -21.61 28.98 0.13
C LYS A 93 -22.11 28.54 -1.26
N PRO A 94 -22.83 29.40 -1.99
CA PRO A 94 -23.27 29.12 -3.36
C PRO A 94 -22.11 28.61 -4.22
N GLY A 95 -22.34 27.55 -4.99
CA GLY A 95 -21.31 26.91 -5.83
C GLY A 95 -20.30 26.00 -5.10
N CYS A 96 -20.24 26.00 -3.76
CA CYS A 96 -19.29 25.19 -2.99
C CYS A 96 -19.91 23.92 -2.36
N GLY A 97 -21.24 23.78 -2.39
CA GLY A 97 -21.94 22.68 -1.71
C GLY A 97 -21.49 21.29 -2.16
N TYR A 98 -21.38 21.07 -3.47
CA TYR A 98 -20.93 19.79 -4.03
C TYR A 98 -19.49 19.44 -3.62
N ASN A 99 -18.55 20.39 -3.75
CA ASN A 99 -17.17 20.20 -3.32
C ASN A 99 -17.07 19.90 -1.81
N SER A 100 -17.89 20.55 -1.00
CA SER A 100 -17.97 20.30 0.44
C SER A 100 -18.45 18.88 0.73
N LEU A 101 -19.45 18.37 -0.01
CA LEU A 101 -19.92 16.98 0.11
C LEU A 101 -18.83 15.97 -0.27
N LEU A 102 -18.10 16.21 -1.37
CA LEU A 102 -16.99 15.33 -1.78
C LEU A 102 -15.91 15.26 -0.69
N LEU A 103 -15.54 16.40 -0.11
CA LEU A 103 -14.56 16.46 0.98
C LEU A 103 -15.05 15.74 2.24
N LEU A 104 -16.34 15.86 2.57
CA LEU A 104 -16.94 15.15 3.69
C LEU A 104 -16.81 13.63 3.50
N LEU A 105 -17.17 13.12 2.33
CA LEU A 105 -17.08 11.69 2.00
C LEU A 105 -15.62 11.19 1.97
N GLN A 106 -14.69 11.97 1.43
CA GLN A 106 -13.27 11.61 1.47
C GLN A 106 -12.73 11.54 2.90
N ARG A 107 -13.11 12.50 3.75
CA ARG A 107 -12.74 12.50 5.18
C ARG A 107 -13.39 11.33 5.92
N PHE A 108 -14.63 10.99 5.56
CA PHE A 108 -15.31 9.80 6.06
C PHE A 108 -14.50 8.55 5.76
N CYS A 109 -14.17 8.29 4.49
CA CYS A 109 -13.34 7.15 4.09
C CYS A 109 -12.03 7.09 4.87
N LYS A 110 -11.31 8.22 4.97
CA LYS A 110 -10.05 8.30 5.71
C LYS A 110 -10.20 7.96 7.20
N ARG A 111 -11.30 8.38 7.85
CA ARG A 111 -11.56 8.07 9.26
C ARG A 111 -11.85 6.58 9.48
N HIS A 112 -12.43 5.92 8.49
CA HIS A 112 -12.78 4.50 8.52
C HIS A 112 -11.72 3.59 7.87
N GLY A 113 -10.49 4.08 7.66
CA GLY A 113 -9.40 3.27 7.12
C GLY A 113 -9.50 2.96 5.62
N ILE A 114 -10.50 3.51 4.93
CA ILE A 114 -10.69 3.32 3.49
C ILE A 114 -9.72 4.25 2.75
N SER A 115 -8.86 3.66 1.92
CA SER A 115 -7.83 4.37 1.16
C SER A 115 -8.09 4.29 -0.34
N ARG A 116 -7.57 5.28 -1.07
CA ARG A 116 -7.63 5.29 -2.54
C ARG A 116 -6.55 4.37 -3.10
N GLN A 117 -6.96 3.34 -3.82
CA GLN A 117 -6.09 2.37 -4.47
C GLN A 117 -6.16 2.49 -5.99
N ARG A 118 -5.11 2.05 -6.69
CA ARG A 118 -5.18 1.85 -8.15
C ARG A 118 -5.94 0.55 -8.40
N PRO A 119 -6.93 0.51 -9.31
CA PRO A 119 -7.61 -0.72 -9.64
C PRO A 119 -6.60 -1.70 -10.27
N GLY A 120 -6.58 -2.93 -9.78
CA GLY A 120 -5.95 -4.07 -10.43
C GLY A 120 -7.03 -4.95 -11.06
N MET A 121 -6.72 -5.57 -12.19
CA MET A 121 -7.60 -6.57 -12.80
C MET A 121 -7.03 -7.95 -12.49
N SER A 122 -7.86 -8.83 -11.91
CA SER A 122 -7.59 -10.25 -11.76
C SER A 122 -8.49 -11.03 -12.72
N LYS A 123 -8.04 -12.21 -13.16
CA LYS A 123 -8.86 -13.14 -13.96
C LYS A 123 -9.84 -13.95 -13.11
N ARG A 124 -9.56 -14.07 -11.81
CA ARG A 124 -10.35 -14.81 -10.83
C ARG A 124 -10.70 -13.91 -9.65
N SER A 125 -11.83 -14.18 -9.02
CA SER A 125 -12.18 -13.48 -7.79
C SER A 125 -11.26 -13.88 -6.65
N GLN A 126 -11.20 -13.05 -5.62
CA GLN A 126 -10.47 -13.35 -4.39
C GLN A 126 -11.00 -14.63 -3.72
N GLY A 127 -12.32 -14.83 -3.69
CA GLY A 127 -12.93 -16.05 -3.16
C GLY A 127 -12.48 -17.31 -3.91
N ASP A 128 -12.49 -17.28 -5.25
CA ASP A 128 -12.02 -18.42 -6.05
C ASP A 128 -10.54 -18.74 -5.80
N LEU A 129 -9.71 -17.70 -5.55
CA LEU A 129 -8.29 -17.86 -5.27
C LEU A 129 -8.07 -18.44 -3.87
N GLU A 130 -8.84 -18.00 -2.87
CA GLU A 130 -8.82 -18.52 -1.51
C GLU A 130 -9.25 -20.00 -1.50
N ASP A 131 -10.34 -20.35 -2.18
CA ASP A 131 -10.81 -21.73 -2.31
C ASP A 131 -9.78 -22.61 -3.02
N THR A 132 -9.21 -22.14 -4.13
CA THR A 132 -8.16 -22.88 -4.87
C THR A 132 -6.93 -23.10 -3.99
N HIS A 133 -6.53 -22.07 -3.24
CA HIS A 133 -5.39 -22.13 -2.32
C HIS A 133 -5.61 -23.18 -1.22
N ASP A 134 -6.79 -23.19 -0.61
CA ASP A 134 -7.08 -24.09 0.51
C ASP A 134 -7.19 -25.56 0.06
N ILE A 135 -7.79 -25.82 -1.10
CA ILE A 135 -7.81 -27.15 -1.71
C ILE A 135 -6.38 -27.61 -2.00
N PHE A 136 -5.59 -26.77 -2.68
CA PHE A 136 -4.20 -27.09 -3.00
C PHE A 136 -3.37 -27.37 -1.74
N ALA A 137 -3.50 -26.53 -0.71
CA ALA A 137 -2.77 -26.72 0.54
C ALA A 137 -3.15 -28.04 1.22
N ALA A 138 -4.44 -28.39 1.25
CA ALA A 138 -4.91 -29.65 1.81
C ALA A 138 -4.37 -30.88 1.04
N GLU A 139 -4.38 -30.84 -0.30
CA GLU A 139 -3.85 -31.90 -1.14
C GLU A 139 -2.34 -32.04 -1.00
N PHE A 140 -1.60 -30.92 -1.05
CA PHE A 140 -0.16 -30.88 -0.86
C PHE A 140 0.25 -31.48 0.48
N HIS A 141 -0.37 -31.04 1.58
CA HIS A 141 -0.04 -31.57 2.90
C HIS A 141 -0.43 -33.04 3.06
N ARG A 142 -1.50 -33.52 2.39
CA ARG A 142 -1.88 -34.93 2.42
C ARG A 142 -0.84 -35.81 1.70
N GLU A 143 -0.44 -35.42 0.50
CA GLU A 143 0.45 -36.21 -0.36
C GLU A 143 1.89 -36.18 0.11
N TYR A 144 2.38 -35.00 0.52
CA TYR A 144 3.78 -34.81 0.87
C TYR A 144 4.07 -34.88 2.37
N ARG A 145 3.12 -35.34 3.20
CA ARG A 145 3.28 -35.44 4.67
C ARG A 145 4.50 -36.23 5.15
N ALA A 146 5.01 -37.14 4.32
CA ALA A 146 6.16 -37.98 4.66
C ALA A 146 7.50 -37.28 4.43
N HIS A 147 7.50 -36.17 3.69
CA HIS A 147 8.69 -35.37 3.42
C HIS A 147 8.82 -34.28 4.47
N GLY A 148 10.04 -34.10 5.00
CA GLY A 148 10.32 -33.00 5.90
C GLY A 148 10.55 -31.69 5.14
N ALA A 149 10.68 -30.59 5.88
CA ALA A 149 10.88 -29.26 5.31
C ALA A 149 12.18 -29.17 4.47
N GLU A 150 13.20 -29.96 4.79
CA GLU A 150 14.46 -30.06 4.04
C GLU A 150 14.29 -30.53 2.59
N SER A 151 13.14 -31.17 2.29
CA SER A 151 12.80 -31.68 0.97
C SER A 151 11.99 -30.66 0.14
N VAL A 152 11.69 -29.48 0.68
CA VAL A 152 10.89 -28.45 0.02
C VAL A 152 11.79 -27.33 -0.51
N TYR A 153 11.65 -27.08 -1.81
CA TYR A 153 12.40 -26.06 -2.55
C TYR A 153 11.41 -25.11 -3.19
N ASN A 154 11.51 -23.82 -2.88
CA ASN A 154 10.80 -22.78 -3.61
C ASN A 154 11.68 -22.31 -4.77
N VAL A 155 11.16 -22.43 -5.98
CA VAL A 155 11.86 -22.11 -7.23
C VAL A 155 11.00 -21.07 -7.96
N ASP A 156 11.58 -19.94 -8.34
CA ASP A 156 10.88 -18.91 -9.11
C ASP A 156 11.78 -18.30 -10.17
N GLU A 157 11.20 -18.11 -11.36
CA GLU A 157 11.86 -17.46 -12.48
C GLU A 157 11.64 -15.95 -12.41
N THR A 158 12.72 -15.18 -12.34
CA THR A 158 12.66 -13.72 -12.37
C THR A 158 13.44 -13.13 -13.54
N GLY A 159 12.87 -12.07 -14.12
CA GLY A 159 13.54 -11.28 -15.15
C GLY A 159 14.48 -10.27 -14.52
N ILE A 160 15.77 -10.39 -14.83
CA ILE A 160 16.78 -9.37 -14.54
C ILE A 160 16.86 -8.45 -15.76
N TYR A 161 16.37 -7.23 -15.60
CA TYR A 161 16.39 -6.22 -16.65
C TYR A 161 17.69 -5.41 -16.60
N TYR A 162 18.30 -5.23 -17.76
CA TYR A 162 19.35 -4.25 -17.93
C TYR A 162 18.69 -2.88 -18.14
N ASP A 163 18.98 -1.92 -17.25
CA ASP A 163 18.53 -0.53 -17.39
C ASP A 163 19.29 0.14 -18.54
N MET A 164 18.78 0.00 -19.77
CA MET A 164 19.40 0.55 -20.98
C MET A 164 18.39 1.31 -21.87
N PRO A 165 18.68 2.58 -22.20
CA PRO A 165 19.50 3.49 -21.39
C PRO A 165 18.89 3.66 -19.99
N PRO A 166 19.67 4.04 -18.96
CA PRO A 166 19.16 4.20 -17.60
C PRO A 166 17.96 5.15 -17.56
N ASN A 167 16.98 4.82 -16.71
CA ASN A 167 15.74 5.60 -16.55
C ASN A 167 16.00 7.06 -16.15
N TYR A 168 17.16 7.33 -15.55
CA TYR A 168 17.60 8.65 -15.13
C TYR A 168 19.05 8.87 -15.56
N ILE A 169 19.32 10.03 -16.15
CA ILE A 169 20.66 10.49 -16.49
C ILE A 169 20.93 11.81 -15.76
N TRP A 170 22.19 12.04 -15.39
CA TRP A 170 22.61 13.33 -14.88
C TRP A 170 22.72 14.33 -16.04
N ALA A 171 22.03 15.45 -15.92
CA ALA A 171 22.16 16.58 -16.81
C ALA A 171 22.49 17.83 -16.00
N VAL A 172 23.27 18.74 -16.58
CA VAL A 172 23.54 20.05 -15.98
C VAL A 172 22.21 20.79 -15.79
N ARG A 173 22.02 21.46 -14.65
CA ARG A 173 20.78 22.19 -14.34
C ARG A 173 20.49 23.24 -15.43
N GLY A 174 19.34 23.12 -16.09
CA GLY A 174 18.95 23.97 -17.23
C GLY A 174 19.56 23.57 -18.58
N GLY A 175 20.40 22.52 -18.61
CA GLY A 175 20.97 21.95 -19.81
C GLY A 175 20.06 20.93 -20.50
N SER A 176 20.50 20.46 -21.67
CA SER A 176 19.80 19.43 -22.46
C SER A 176 19.96 18.04 -21.84
N SER A 177 18.87 17.28 -21.78
CA SER A 177 18.85 15.86 -21.41
C SER A 177 18.73 14.93 -22.63
N LYS A 178 19.00 15.43 -23.84
CA LYS A 178 18.88 14.66 -25.08
C LYS A 178 20.08 13.73 -25.25
N ILE A 179 19.80 12.48 -25.59
CA ILE A 179 20.79 11.48 -26.02
C ILE A 179 20.68 11.29 -27.54
N SER A 180 21.80 11.13 -28.24
CA SER A 180 21.86 10.96 -29.70
C SER A 180 21.53 9.53 -30.16
N SER A 181 21.78 8.55 -29.29
CA SER A 181 21.42 7.15 -29.46
C SER A 181 21.11 6.55 -28.09
N GLY A 182 20.23 5.56 -28.07
CA GLY A 182 19.83 4.83 -26.88
C GLY A 182 18.92 3.70 -27.29
N GLU A 183 19.35 2.47 -27.03
CA GLU A 183 18.53 1.30 -27.30
C GLU A 183 17.40 1.29 -26.28
N LYS A 184 16.18 1.62 -26.69
CA LYS A 184 15.02 1.78 -25.79
C LYS A 184 14.55 0.46 -25.16
N LEU A 185 15.13 -0.65 -25.61
CA LEU A 185 14.80 -1.98 -25.14
C LEU A 185 15.78 -2.34 -24.03
N SER A 186 15.29 -2.34 -22.79
CA SER A 186 15.98 -3.03 -21.70
C SER A 186 16.15 -4.49 -22.12
N MET A 187 17.39 -4.94 -22.27
CA MET A 187 17.64 -6.38 -22.40
C MET A 187 17.14 -7.07 -21.12
N ARG A 188 16.61 -8.28 -21.23
CA ARG A 188 16.19 -9.10 -20.08
C ARG A 188 16.98 -10.39 -20.10
N MET A 189 17.70 -10.63 -19.00
CA MET A 189 18.21 -11.95 -18.64
C MET A 189 17.17 -12.63 -17.75
N THR A 190 17.01 -13.93 -17.90
CA THR A 190 16.17 -14.71 -16.99
C THR A 190 17.09 -15.39 -15.98
N ALA A 191 16.74 -15.29 -14.69
CA ALA A 191 17.39 -16.01 -13.62
C ALA A 191 16.35 -16.87 -12.89
N ASP A 192 16.70 -18.11 -12.64
CA ASP A 192 15.95 -19.02 -11.79
C ASP A 192 16.57 -19.02 -10.38
N LEU A 193 15.74 -18.72 -9.39
CA LEU A 193 16.13 -18.56 -8.00
C LEU A 193 15.52 -19.68 -7.17
N THR A 194 16.38 -20.47 -6.53
CA THR A 194 15.93 -21.55 -5.64
C THR A 194 16.34 -21.30 -4.20
N ALA A 195 15.37 -21.43 -3.30
CA ALA A 195 15.57 -21.38 -1.86
C ALA A 195 14.98 -22.62 -1.20
N LYS A 196 15.71 -23.20 -0.25
CA LYS A 196 15.23 -24.28 0.62
C LYS A 196 14.35 -23.71 1.73
N ALA A 197 13.48 -24.55 2.29
CA ALA A 197 12.63 -24.16 3.42
C ALA A 197 13.42 -23.77 4.69
N ASP A 198 14.65 -24.25 4.85
CA ASP A 198 15.55 -23.85 5.95
C ASP A 198 16.18 -22.45 5.76
N GLY A 199 15.87 -21.77 4.65
CA GLY A 199 16.39 -20.44 4.30
C GLY A 199 17.68 -20.46 3.49
N SER A 200 18.26 -21.63 3.22
CA SER A 200 19.46 -21.76 2.37
C SER A 200 19.14 -21.40 0.92
N LYS A 201 19.97 -20.54 0.32
CA LYS A 201 19.87 -20.16 -1.09
C LYS A 201 20.78 -21.06 -1.93
N LEU A 202 20.23 -21.63 -3.00
CA LEU A 202 21.02 -22.36 -3.99
C LEU A 202 21.66 -21.39 -5.00
N PRO A 203 22.66 -21.84 -5.78
CA PRO A 203 23.24 -21.05 -6.85
C PRO A 203 22.17 -20.52 -7.82
N ILE A 204 22.34 -19.27 -8.25
CA ILE A 204 21.47 -18.65 -9.26
C ILE A 204 21.73 -19.33 -10.60
N LEU A 205 20.67 -19.77 -11.27
CA LEU A 205 20.76 -20.35 -12.60
C LEU A 205 20.35 -19.29 -13.63
N PHE A 206 21.25 -18.93 -14.53
CA PHE A 206 20.93 -18.01 -15.63
C PHE A 206 20.41 -18.80 -16.84
N ILE A 207 19.22 -18.46 -17.31
CA ILE A 207 18.61 -19.08 -18.48
C ILE A 207 19.02 -18.28 -19.72
N MET A 208 19.81 -18.94 -20.56
CA MET A 208 20.29 -18.41 -21.83
C MET A 208 19.44 -18.95 -22.97
N LYS A 209 19.19 -18.13 -23.99
CA LYS A 209 18.56 -18.60 -25.23
C LYS A 209 19.54 -19.51 -25.96
N GLY A 210 19.07 -20.68 -26.39
CA GLY A 210 19.86 -21.63 -27.16
C GLY A 210 19.04 -22.28 -28.28
N THR A 211 19.72 -22.85 -29.26
CA THR A 211 19.10 -23.66 -30.31
C THR A 211 19.06 -25.13 -29.84
N PRO A 212 17.92 -25.84 -29.92
CA PRO A 212 17.87 -27.25 -29.60
C PRO A 212 18.92 -28.06 -30.37
N GLY A 213 19.75 -28.85 -29.68
CA GLY A 213 20.87 -29.60 -30.27
C GLY A 213 22.10 -28.77 -30.62
N GLY A 214 22.08 -27.45 -30.39
CA GLY A 214 23.23 -26.57 -30.52
C GLY A 214 24.28 -26.83 -29.45
N ARG A 215 25.55 -26.59 -29.78
CA ARG A 215 26.62 -26.61 -28.78
C ARG A 215 26.50 -25.37 -27.90
N ILE A 216 26.60 -25.55 -26.59
CA ILE A 216 26.75 -24.44 -25.65
C ILE A 216 28.15 -23.87 -25.87
N GLU A 217 28.24 -22.63 -26.35
CA GLU A 217 29.53 -21.98 -26.55
C GLU A 217 30.20 -21.71 -25.19
N THR A 218 31.32 -22.37 -24.95
CA THR A 218 32.06 -22.31 -23.68
C THR A 218 32.94 -21.07 -23.56
N SER A 219 33.12 -20.31 -24.64
CA SER A 219 34.02 -19.15 -24.74
C SER A 219 33.30 -17.81 -24.92
N GLU A 220 31.98 -17.73 -24.82
CA GLU A 220 31.23 -16.48 -25.02
C GLU A 220 31.18 -15.57 -23.80
N PHE A 221 31.39 -16.08 -22.58
CA PHE A 221 31.31 -15.25 -21.38
C PHE A 221 32.28 -14.04 -21.37
N PRO A 222 33.52 -14.14 -21.87
CA PRO A 222 34.43 -13.00 -21.99
C PRO A 222 34.07 -12.01 -23.11
N THR A 223 33.36 -12.46 -24.15
CA THR A 223 32.96 -11.63 -25.31
C THR A 223 31.54 -11.09 -25.20
N TYR A 224 30.76 -11.56 -24.21
CA TYR A 224 29.52 -10.93 -23.81
C TYR A 224 29.83 -9.47 -23.46
N GLN A 225 29.28 -8.54 -24.26
CA GLN A 225 29.64 -7.12 -24.28
C GLN A 225 29.41 -6.35 -22.97
N TYR A 226 28.94 -7.01 -21.92
CA TYR A 226 28.55 -6.37 -20.67
C TYR A 226 29.13 -7.15 -19.49
N PRO A 227 29.93 -6.52 -18.62
CA PRO A 227 30.56 -7.19 -17.49
C PRO A 227 29.47 -7.71 -16.55
N LEU A 228 29.35 -9.03 -16.45
CA LEU A 228 28.71 -9.72 -15.33
C LEU A 228 29.57 -9.46 -14.08
N LYS A 229 29.45 -8.27 -13.49
CA LYS A 229 29.85 -8.07 -12.10
C LYS A 229 28.74 -8.65 -11.24
N CYS A 230 28.90 -9.92 -10.87
CA CYS A 230 28.22 -10.50 -9.73
C CYS A 230 28.51 -9.61 -8.50
N LEU A 231 27.46 -9.12 -7.85
CA LEU A 231 27.52 -8.68 -6.45
C LEU A 231 27.26 -9.88 -5.54
#